data_AF-A0A3M1BVK5-F1
#
_entry.id   AF-A0A3M1BVK5-F1
#
_cell.length_a   1.000
_cell.length_b   1.000
_cell.length_c   1.000
_cell.angle_alpha   90.00
_cell.angle_beta   90.00
_cell.angle_gamma   90.00
#
_symmetry.space_group_name_H-M   'P 1'
#
loop_
_entity.id
_entity.type
_entity.pdbx_description
1 polymer ?
#
loop_
_entity_poly.entity_id
_entity_poly.type
_entity_poly.pdbx_seq_one_letter_code
_entity_poly.pdbx_strand_id
1 'polypeptide(L)' 'MEELREKLKRLEKLSLDPFKPEALREELEELMKSLPKMSREELEELALFLQKLKMQVEENYRTCFGWVEFALKGGFRREV' A
#
# COMPACT_ATOMS: atom_id res chain seq x y z
N MET A 1 -15.53 9.72 -11.09
CA MET A 1 -14.51 9.17 -12.02
C MET A 1 -13.13 9.81 -11.89
N GLU A 2 -12.93 11.10 -12.22
CA GLU A 2 -11.57 11.71 -12.18
C GLU A 2 -10.99 11.75 -10.76
N GLU A 3 -11.81 12.10 -9.77
CA GLU A 3 -11.44 12.09 -8.34
C GLU A 3 -11.03 10.70 -7.82
N LEU A 4 -11.73 9.63 -8.25
CA LEU A 4 -11.36 8.27 -7.87
C LEU A 4 -9.98 7.91 -8.43
N ARG A 5 -9.72 8.22 -9.70
CA ARG A 5 -8.44 7.90 -10.34
C ARG A 5 -7.25 8.61 -9.69
N GLU A 6 -7.43 9.84 -9.24
CA GLU A 6 -6.41 10.54 -8.47
C GLU A 6 -6.13 9.86 -7.14
N LYS A 7 -7.17 9.45 -6.40
CA LYS A 7 -7.02 8.67 -5.16
C LYS A 7 -6.31 7.35 -5.39
N LEU A 8 -6.67 6.61 -6.45
CA LEU A 8 -5.99 5.35 -6.79
C LEU A 8 -4.51 5.55 -7.12
N LYS A 9 -4.16 6.58 -7.89
CA LYS A 9 -2.75 6.94 -8.18
C LYS A 9 -1.97 7.29 -6.91
N ARG A 10 -2.60 7.98 -5.96
CA ARG A 10 -1.97 8.33 -4.68
C ARG A 10 -1.72 7.07 -3.85
N LEU A 11 -2.70 6.18 -3.75
CA LEU A 11 -2.55 4.88 -3.08
C LEU A 11 -1.45 4.04 -3.70
N GLU A 12 -1.38 3.98 -5.04
CA GLU A 12 -0.32 3.28 -5.76
C GLU A 12 1.05 3.81 -5.37
N LYS A 13 1.25 5.14 -5.41
CA LYS A 13 2.51 5.77 -5.00
C LYS A 13 2.88 5.47 -3.54
N LEU A 14 1.91 5.54 -2.63
CA LEU A 14 2.13 5.26 -1.21
C LEU A 14 2.51 3.78 -0.97
N SER A 15 1.95 2.87 -1.77
CA SER A 15 2.26 1.44 -1.68
C SER A 15 3.65 1.05 -2.17
N LEU A 16 4.40 1.96 -2.79
CA LEU A 16 5.78 1.69 -3.21
C LEU A 16 6.79 1.88 -2.07
N ASP A 17 6.40 2.51 -0.95
CA ASP A 17 7.26 2.69 0.22
C ASP A 17 6.90 1.65 1.30
N PRO A 18 7.67 0.55 1.41
CA PRO A 18 7.38 -0.50 2.38
C PRO A 18 7.67 -0.05 3.83
N PHE A 19 8.38 1.06 4.05
CA PHE A 19 8.80 1.54 5.37
C PHE A 19 7.91 2.64 5.95
N LYS A 20 6.89 3.10 5.21
CA LYS A 20 5.91 4.10 5.67
C LYS A 20 4.46 3.64 5.45
N PRO A 21 4.04 2.51 6.06
CA PRO A 21 2.71 1.95 5.84
C PRO A 21 1.57 2.81 6.37
N GLU A 22 1.84 3.73 7.30
CA GLU A 22 0.83 4.56 7.96
C GLU A 22 0.12 5.47 6.97
N ALA A 23 0.87 6.11 6.07
CA ALA A 23 0.30 7.00 5.07
C ALA A 23 -0.61 6.24 4.08
N LEU A 24 -0.22 5.02 3.69
CA LEU A 24 -1.07 4.16 2.87
C LEU A 24 -2.35 3.76 3.62
N ARG A 25 -2.24 3.43 4.92
CA ARG A 25 -3.38 3.07 5.76
C ARG A 25 -4.39 4.21 5.89
N GLU A 26 -3.92 5.42 6.19
CA GLU A 26 -4.76 6.60 6.35
C GLU A 26 -5.55 6.91 5.08
N GLU A 27 -4.91 6.82 3.92
CA GLU A 27 -5.57 7.05 2.63
C GLU A 27 -6.62 5.95 2.32
N LEU A 28 -6.35 4.70 2.68
CA LEU A 28 -7.32 3.61 2.56
C LEU A 28 -8.54 3.82 3.49
N GLU A 29 -8.31 4.26 4.73
CA GLU A 29 -9.39 4.60 5.67
C GLU A 29 -10.24 5.76 5.17
N GLU A 30 -9.64 6.76 4.52
CA GLU A 30 -10.38 7.85 3.88
C GLU A 30 -11.19 7.35 2.68
N LEU A 31 -10.61 6.49 1.85
CA LEU A 31 -11.33 5.86 0.74
C LEU A 31 -12.54 5.06 1.22
N MET A 32 -12.43 4.33 2.33
CA MET A 32 -13.53 3.55 2.92
C MET A 32 -14.76 4.42 3.22
N LYS A 33 -14.57 5.67 3.65
CA LYS A 33 -15.66 6.62 3.93
C LYS A 33 -16.42 7.02 2.67
N SER A 34 -15.78 6.93 1.49
CA SER A 34 -16.39 7.26 0.20
C SER A 34 -17.12 6.08 -0.47
N LEU A 35 -16.88 4.83 -0.04
CA LEU A 35 -17.49 3.63 -0.61
C LEU A 35 -19.03 3.70 -0.74
N PRO A 36 -19.79 4.16 0.27
CA PRO A 36 -21.26 4.18 0.18
C PRO A 36 -21.80 5.11 -0.91
N LYS A 37 -20.98 6.02 -1.42
CA LYS A 37 -21.35 7.03 -2.42
C LYS A 37 -20.85 6.69 -3.82
N MET A 38 -20.06 5.63 -3.98
CA MET A 38 -19.49 5.24 -5.26
C MET A 38 -20.54 4.62 -6.18
N SER A 39 -20.39 4.85 -7.47
CA SER A 39 -21.15 4.12 -8.48
C SER A 39 -20.69 2.67 -8.56
N ARG A 40 -21.49 1.81 -9.21
CA ARG A 40 -21.09 0.42 -9.47
C ARG A 40 -19.81 0.32 -10.29
N GLU A 41 -19.65 1.15 -11.32
CA GLU A 41 -18.45 1.19 -12.16
C GLU A 41 -17.20 1.58 -11.34
N GLU A 42 -17.35 2.56 -10.44
CA GLU A 42 -16.29 2.99 -9.54
C GLU A 42 -15.88 1.88 -8.56
N LEU A 43 -16.85 1.12 -8.05
CA LEU A 43 -16.59 -0.04 -7.18
C LEU A 43 -15.89 -1.19 -7.93
N GLU A 44 -16.25 -1.44 -9.19
CA GLU A 44 -15.59 -2.44 -10.04
C GLU A 44 -14.14 -2.03 -10.35
N GLU A 45 -13.88 -0.76 -10.69
CA GLU A 45 -12.53 -0.23 -10.89
C GLU A 45 -11.69 -0.33 -9.61
N LEU A 46 -12.28 0.02 -8.46
CA LEU A 46 -11.65 -0.09 -7.16
C LEU A 46 -11.32 -1.55 -6.80
N ALA A 47 -12.23 -2.49 -7.06
CA ALA A 47 -11.99 -3.91 -6.77
C ALA A 47 -10.77 -4.45 -7.53
N LEU A 48 -10.64 -4.11 -8.82
CA LEU A 48 -9.48 -4.48 -9.65
C LEU A 48 -8.18 -3.87 -9.12
N PHE A 49 -8.24 -2.62 -8.67
CA PHE A 49 -7.09 -1.95 -8.06
C PHE A 49 -6.67 -2.62 -6.75
N LEU A 50 -7.62 -2.92 -5.85
CA LEU A 50 -7.34 -3.52 -4.54
C LEU A 50 -6.68 -4.91 -4.67
N GLN A 51 -7.01 -5.68 -5.70
CA GLN A 51 -6.31 -6.95 -5.97
C GLN A 51 -4.82 -6.74 -6.26
N LYS A 52 -4.48 -5.71 -7.06
CA LYS A 52 -3.08 -5.35 -7.34
C LYS A 52 -2.38 -4.82 -6.10
N LEU A 53 -3.05 -3.93 -5.37
CA LEU A 53 -2.52 -3.34 -4.14
C LEU A 53 -2.20 -4.41 -3.09
N LYS A 54 -3.06 -5.42 -2.94
CA LYS A 54 -2.82 -6.54 -2.02
C LYS A 54 -1.49 -7.24 -2.31
N MET A 55 -1.22 -7.57 -3.57
CA MET A 55 0.05 -8.21 -3.96
C MET A 55 1.25 -7.32 -3.62
N GLN A 56 1.15 -6.00 -3.86
CA GLN A 56 2.21 -5.05 -3.52
C GLN A 56 2.47 -4.99 -2.01
N VAL A 57 1.42 -4.94 -1.18
CA VAL A 57 1.54 -4.91 0.28
C VAL A 57 2.15 -6.20 0.83
N GLU A 58 1.78 -7.36 0.27
CA GLU A 58 2.39 -8.64 0.65
C GLU A 58 3.88 -8.68 0.31
N GLU A 59 4.28 -8.14 -0.84
CA GLU A 59 5.69 -8.05 -1.24
C GLU A 59 6.48 -7.06 -0.37
N ASN A 60 5.86 -5.92 -0.02
CA ASN A 60 6.43 -4.98 0.94
C ASN A 60 6.68 -5.64 2.31
N TYR A 61 5.71 -6.42 2.80
CA TYR A 61 5.86 -7.17 4.05
C TYR A 61 7.04 -8.15 3.98
N ARG A 62 7.15 -8.92 2.90
CA ARG A 62 8.29 -9.83 2.68
C ARG A 62 9.62 -9.08 2.64
N THR A 63 9.65 -7.93 1.98
CA THR A 63 10.84 -7.08 1.91
C THR A 63 11.27 -6.60 3.30
N CYS A 64 10.37 -5.97 4.05
CA CYS A 64 10.66 -5.50 5.40
C CYS A 64 11.05 -6.65 6.34
N PHE A 65 10.35 -7.77 6.28
CA PHE A 65 10.66 -8.94 7.10
C PHE A 65 12.03 -9.54 6.74
N GLY A 66 12.36 -9.62 5.45
CA GLY A 66 13.69 -10.07 4.99
C GLY A 66 14.82 -9.17 5.48
N TRP A 67 14.60 -7.85 5.54
CA TRP A 67 15.55 -6.91 6.14
C TRP A 67 15.71 -7.12 7.65
N VAL A 68 14.62 -7.41 8.38
CA VAL A 68 14.67 -7.76 9.80
C VAL A 68 15.43 -9.06 10.02
N GLU A 69 15.16 -10.10 9.23
CA GLU A 69 15.90 -11.36 9.30
C GLU A 69 17.39 -11.18 9.00
N PHE A 70 17.74 -10.36 8.00
CA PHE A 70 19.12 -10.03 7.68
C PHE A 70 19.81 -9.31 8.85
N ALA A 71 19.15 -8.29 9.42
CA ALA A 71 19.65 -7.56 10.59
C ALA A 71 19.88 -8.47 11.80
N LEU A 72 18.95 -9.42 12.05
CA LEU A 72 19.02 -10.36 13.16
C LEU A 72 20.07 -11.47 12.96
N LYS A 73 20.28 -11.95 11.73
CA LYS A 73 21.22 -13.04 11.42
C LYS A 73 22.66 -12.55 11.19
N GLY A 74 22.84 -11.37 10.60
CA GLY A 74 24.16 -10.85 10.21
C GLY A 74 24.78 -9.89 11.23
N GLY A 75 23.95 -9.22 12.04
CA GLY A 75 24.35 -8.04 12.80
C GLY A 75 24.74 -6.89 11.87
N PHE A 76 24.27 -5.67 12.15
CA PHE A 76 24.86 -4.48 11.53
C PHE A 76 26.29 -4.35 12.04
N ARG A 77 27.27 -5.03 11.42
CA ARG A 77 28.67 -4.69 11.63
C ARG A 77 28.82 -3.26 11.13
N ARG A 78 28.95 -2.31 12.07
CA ARG A 78 29.48 -0.98 11.77
C ARG A 78 30.87 -1.20 11.22
N GLU A 79 31.01 -1.18 9.90
CA GLU A 79 32.28 -0.77 9.31
C GLU A 79 32.36 0.74 9.55
N VAL A 80 33.15 1.11 10.56
CA VAL A 80 33.56 2.48 10.88
C VAL A 80 34.76 2.82 10.03
#